data_AF-A0A1Q5UH53-F1
#
_entry.id   AF-A0A1Q5UH53-F1
#
_cell.length_a   1.000
_cell.length_b   1.000
_cell.length_c   1.000
_cell.angle_alpha   90.00
_cell.angle_beta   90.00
_cell.angle_gamma   90.00
#
_symmetry.space_group_name_H-M   'P 1'
#
loop_
_entity.id
_entity.type
_entity.pdbx_description
1 polymer ?
#
loop_
_entity_poly.entity_id
_entity_poly.type
_entity_poly.pdbx_seq_one_letter_code
_entity_poly.pdbx_strand_id
1 'polypeptide(L)'
;MALSIARTTRMSSFFKPLLFNPNLTLRTLSTRTTTRKLNNGTTIPALGFSTFQDPDSQEETVSLALQKSMRLIDTARIYDVEAQVGKGIKKSCIPREEIFLGTKLWCND
;
A
#
# COMPACT_ATOMS: atom_id res chain seq x y z
N MET A 1 39.32 22.65 58.11
CA MET A 1 38.57 23.86 57.75
C MET A 1 37.77 23.54 56.49
N ALA A 2 36.46 23.77 56.54
CA ALA A 2 35.44 23.70 55.48
C ALA A 2 35.05 22.32 54.87
N LEU A 3 33.82 21.92 55.21
CA LEU A 3 32.95 20.94 54.55
C LEU A 3 32.53 21.41 53.15
N SER A 4 32.28 20.47 52.20
CA SER A 4 31.36 20.70 51.07
C SER A 4 30.73 19.40 50.55
N ILE A 5 29.57 19.09 51.13
CA ILE A 5 28.29 18.69 50.53
C ILE A 5 28.27 17.50 49.53
N ALA A 6 27.68 16.40 50.04
CA ALA A 6 27.17 15.26 49.31
C ALA A 6 25.92 15.58 48.48
N ARG A 7 25.75 14.86 47.35
CA ARG A 7 24.44 14.39 46.83
C ARG A 7 24.67 13.26 45.81
N THR A 8 24.81 12.04 46.31
CA THR A 8 24.67 10.83 45.51
C THR A 8 23.18 10.53 45.35
N THR A 9 22.58 10.92 44.24
CA THR A 9 21.24 10.46 43.87
C THR A 9 21.34 9.03 43.37
N ARG A 10 21.05 8.09 44.26
CA ARG A 10 20.80 6.68 43.95
C ARG A 10 19.64 6.60 42.96
N MET A 11 19.94 6.34 41.69
CA MET A 11 18.93 6.14 40.65
C MET A 11 18.29 4.77 40.84
N SER A 12 17.33 4.68 41.76
CA SER A 12 16.54 3.48 41.99
C SER A 12 15.46 3.34 40.92
N SER A 13 15.45 2.17 40.29
CA SER A 13 14.25 1.47 39.77
C SER A 13 13.37 2.24 38.77
N PHE A 14 13.74 2.22 37.49
CA PHE A 14 12.79 2.43 36.39
C PHE A 14 13.06 1.50 35.20
N PHE A 15 13.39 0.23 35.46
CA PHE A 15 13.18 -0.83 34.48
C PHE A 15 11.80 -1.43 34.77
N LYS A 16 10.76 -0.93 34.10
CA LYS A 16 9.53 -1.70 33.93
C LYS A 16 9.85 -2.76 32.87
N PRO A 17 9.83 -4.07 33.20
CA PRO A 17 9.80 -5.05 32.13
C PRO A 17 8.51 -4.80 31.37
N LEU A 18 8.61 -4.61 30.05
CA LEU A 18 7.48 -4.77 29.16
C LEU A 18 6.98 -6.19 29.37
N LEU A 19 5.96 -6.33 30.22
CA LEU A 19 5.29 -7.61 30.44
C LEU A 19 4.77 -8.03 29.07
N PHE A 20 5.35 -9.11 28.55
CA PHE A 20 4.86 -9.80 27.37
C PHE A 20 3.40 -10.13 27.63
N ASN A 21 2.50 -9.40 26.97
CA ASN A 21 1.06 -9.64 27.09
C ASN A 21 0.69 -10.73 26.07
N PRO A 22 0.45 -11.99 26.49
CA PRO A 22 0.08 -13.07 25.58
C PRO A 22 -1.29 -12.84 24.93
N ASN A 23 -2.05 -11.82 25.37
CA ASN A 23 -3.34 -11.43 24.85
C ASN A 23 -3.28 -10.23 23.89
N LEU A 24 -2.08 -9.80 23.47
CA LEU A 24 -1.97 -8.97 22.27
C LEU A 24 -2.32 -9.86 21.07
N THR A 25 -3.62 -10.04 20.82
CA THR A 25 -4.09 -10.44 19.49
C THR A 25 -3.41 -9.50 18.52
N LEU A 26 -2.46 -10.01 17.72
CA LEU A 26 -1.96 -9.30 16.56
C LEU A 26 -3.22 -8.84 15.83
N ARG A 27 -3.49 -7.53 15.84
CA ARG A 27 -4.49 -6.96 14.95
C ARG A 27 -3.94 -7.27 13.57
N THR A 28 -4.39 -8.39 13.00
CA THR A 28 -4.22 -8.64 11.59
C THR A 28 -4.88 -7.43 10.94
N LEU A 29 -4.06 -6.53 10.41
CA LEU A 29 -4.53 -5.37 9.67
C LEU A 29 -5.12 -5.92 8.37
N SER A 30 -6.32 -6.49 8.46
CA SER A 30 -7.16 -6.78 7.32
C SER A 30 -7.71 -5.44 6.88
N THR A 31 -7.01 -4.79 5.95
CA THR A 31 -7.50 -3.59 5.30
C THR A 31 -8.76 -3.98 4.54
N ARG A 32 -9.93 -3.64 5.09
CA ARG A 32 -11.20 -3.86 4.43
C ARG A 32 -11.17 -3.06 3.12
N THR A 33 -11.26 -3.76 1.98
CA THR A 33 -11.30 -3.12 0.67
C THR A 33 -12.47 -2.15 0.65
N THR A 34 -12.18 -0.85 0.69
CA THR A 34 -13.19 0.19 0.60
C THR A 34 -13.57 0.34 -0.85
N THR A 35 -14.86 0.26 -1.15
CA THR A 35 -15.39 0.42 -2.50
C THR A 35 -16.43 1.54 -2.54
N ARG A 36 -16.64 2.11 -3.72
CA ARG A 36 -17.62 3.17 -3.96
C ARG A 36 -18.53 2.78 -5.13
N LYS A 37 -19.83 3.05 -4.98
CA LYS A 37 -20.81 2.86 -6.05
C LYS A 37 -20.84 4.11 -6.92
N LEU A 38 -20.66 3.94 -8.22
CA LEU A 38 -20.77 5.00 -9.22
C LEU A 38 -22.24 5.25 -9.57
N ASN A 39 -22.52 6.36 -10.24
CA ASN A 39 -23.87 6.75 -10.66
C ASN A 39 -24.52 5.75 -11.64
N ASN A 40 -23.71 5.00 -12.39
CA ASN A 40 -24.15 3.95 -13.31
C ASN A 40 -24.40 2.59 -12.62
N GLY A 41 -24.26 2.52 -11.29
CA GLY A 41 -24.48 1.30 -10.52
C GLY A 41 -23.27 0.39 -10.36
N THR A 42 -22.18 0.60 -11.11
CA THR A 42 -20.93 -0.15 -10.99
C THR A 42 -20.20 0.21 -9.69
N THR A 43 -19.45 -0.75 -9.14
CA THR A 43 -18.63 -0.54 -7.93
C THR A 43 -17.16 -0.43 -8.31
N ILE A 44 -16.46 0.58 -7.80
CA ILE A 44 -15.02 0.79 -8.00
C ILE A 44 -14.25 0.68 -6.68
N PRO A 45 -13.04 0.10 -6.66
CA PRO A 45 -12.15 0.17 -5.50
C PRO A 45 -11.76 1.62 -5.18
N ALA A 46 -11.77 1.99 -3.90
CA ALA A 46 -11.38 3.34 -3.47
C ALA A 46 -9.86 3.57 -3.49
N LEU A 47 -9.08 2.50 -3.55
CA LEU A 47 -7.62 2.53 -3.63
C LEU A 47 -7.17 1.80 -4.90
N GLY A 48 -6.22 2.37 -5.62
CA GLY A 48 -5.64 1.80 -6.83
C GLY A 48 -4.17 2.17 -7.00
N PHE A 49 -3.55 1.53 -7.99
CA PHE A 49 -2.16 1.74 -8.39
C PHE A 49 -2.12 2.52 -9.71
N SER A 50 -1.36 3.61 -9.74
CA SER A 50 -1.14 4.42 -10.95
C SER A 50 0.19 4.06 -11.60
N THR A 51 0.22 4.01 -12.92
CA THR A 51 1.41 3.66 -13.72
C THR A 51 2.11 4.88 -14.30
N PHE A 52 2.00 6.03 -13.61
CA PHE A 52 2.63 7.27 -14.05
C PHE A 52 4.08 7.34 -13.58
N GLN A 53 4.98 7.66 -14.53
CA GLN A 53 6.44 7.71 -14.33
C GLN A 53 7.02 6.30 -14.08
N ASP A 54 8.25 6.04 -14.54
CA ASP A 54 8.98 4.75 -14.48
C ASP A 54 8.53 3.65 -15.46
N PRO A 55 8.63 3.87 -16.79
CA PRO A 55 8.15 2.92 -17.81
C PRO A 55 8.79 1.53 -17.75
N ASP A 56 10.04 1.43 -17.33
CA ASP A 56 10.80 0.18 -17.30
C ASP A 56 10.36 -0.76 -16.16
N SER A 57 9.66 -0.24 -15.15
CA SER A 57 9.26 -1.01 -13.96
C SER A 57 7.81 -1.47 -13.99
N GLN A 58 7.00 -1.01 -14.95
CA GLN A 58 5.53 -1.13 -14.89
C GLN A 58 5.02 -2.56 -14.89
N GLU A 59 5.69 -3.47 -15.61
CA GLU A 59 5.29 -4.88 -15.62
C GLU A 59 5.39 -5.51 -14.21
N GLU A 60 6.52 -5.30 -13.53
CA GLU A 60 6.77 -5.86 -12.19
C GLU A 60 5.92 -5.18 -11.13
N THR A 61 5.82 -3.85 -11.17
CA THR A 61 5.09 -3.08 -10.16
C THR A 61 3.58 -3.32 -10.24
N VAL A 62 3.01 -3.44 -11.45
CA VAL A 62 1.60 -3.81 -11.63
C VAL A 62 1.33 -5.23 -11.11
N SER A 63 2.20 -6.19 -11.44
CA SER A 63 2.06 -7.56 -10.93
C SER A 63 2.10 -7.59 -9.40
N LEU A 64 3.07 -6.89 -8.80
CA LEU A 64 3.21 -6.79 -7.35
C LEU A 64 2.01 -6.10 -6.69
N ALA A 65 1.51 -5.00 -7.27
CA ALA A 65 0.34 -4.28 -6.76
C ALA A 65 -0.89 -5.21 -6.68
N LEU A 66 -1.14 -5.99 -7.74
CA LEU A 66 -2.24 -6.96 -7.79
C LEU A 66 -2.06 -8.09 -6.76
N GLN A 67 -0.83 -8.58 -6.57
CA GLN A 67 -0.52 -9.56 -5.52
C GLN A 67 -0.68 -8.99 -4.10
N LYS A 68 -0.50 -7.67 -3.92
CA LYS A 68 -0.74 -6.94 -2.66
C LYS A 68 -2.20 -6.51 -2.48
N SER A 69 -3.13 -7.23 -3.11
CA SER A 69 -4.58 -7.01 -3.00
C SER A 69 -5.11 -5.70 -3.58
N MET A 70 -4.31 -4.96 -4.35
CA MET A 70 -4.85 -3.86 -5.14
C MET A 70 -5.69 -4.44 -6.28
N ARG A 71 -6.83 -3.81 -6.57
CA ARG A 71 -7.79 -4.28 -7.59
C ARG A 71 -8.17 -3.18 -8.58
N LEU A 72 -7.57 -2.01 -8.46
CA LEU A 72 -7.70 -0.90 -9.41
C LEU A 72 -6.33 -0.56 -9.97
N ILE A 73 -6.16 -0.65 -11.28
CA ILE A 73 -4.98 -0.20 -12.01
C ILE A 73 -5.39 0.99 -12.89
N ASP A 74 -4.66 2.09 -12.78
CA ASP A 74 -4.87 3.32 -13.53
C ASP A 74 -3.67 3.60 -14.45
N THR A 75 -3.94 3.74 -15.74
CA THR A 75 -2.94 4.09 -16.76
C THR A 75 -3.50 5.18 -17.70
N ALA A 76 -2.75 5.56 -18.72
CA ALA A 76 -3.19 6.51 -19.74
C ALA A 76 -2.41 6.30 -21.04
N ARG A 77 -3.04 6.63 -22.17
CA ARG A 77 -2.40 6.51 -23.50
C ARG A 77 -1.08 7.25 -23.58
N ILE A 78 -1.02 8.46 -23.00
CA ILE A 78 0.18 9.32 -23.01
C ILE A 78 1.33 8.79 -22.17
N TYR A 79 1.08 7.83 -21.27
CA TYR A 79 2.16 7.23 -20.47
C TYR A 79 2.99 6.23 -21.27
N ASP A 80 2.46 5.76 -22.42
CA ASP A 80 3.11 4.82 -23.35
C ASP A 80 3.62 3.52 -22.69
N VAL A 81 2.87 3.02 -21.71
CA VAL A 81 3.21 1.81 -20.92
C VAL A 81 2.11 0.75 -20.91
N GLU A 82 1.04 0.92 -21.70
CA GLU A 82 -0.13 0.02 -21.67
C GLU A 82 0.22 -1.44 -21.99
N ALA A 83 1.24 -1.65 -22.84
CA ALA A 83 1.75 -2.99 -23.14
C ALA A 83 2.37 -3.66 -21.90
N GLN A 84 3.17 -2.92 -21.12
CA GLN A 84 3.79 -3.36 -19.88
C GLN A 84 2.73 -3.63 -18.81
N VAL A 85 1.71 -2.76 -18.70
CA VAL A 85 0.56 -2.99 -17.81
C VAL A 85 -0.16 -4.29 -18.15
N GLY A 86 -0.41 -4.54 -19.44
CA GLY A 86 -1.02 -5.79 -19.91
C GLY A 86 -0.20 -7.04 -19.56
N LYS A 87 1.13 -6.97 -19.66
CA LYS A 87 2.03 -8.04 -19.23
C LYS A 87 1.99 -8.24 -17.71
N GLY A 88 2.03 -7.17 -16.93
CA GLY A 88 1.96 -7.21 -15.46
C GLY A 88 0.66 -7.82 -14.94
N ILE A 89 -0.48 -7.48 -15.56
CA ILE A 89 -1.78 -8.10 -15.27
C ILE A 89 -1.72 -9.61 -15.50
N LYS A 90 -1.21 -10.06 -16.65
CA LYS A 90 -1.08 -11.49 -16.97
C LYS A 90 -0.16 -12.22 -15.99
N LYS A 91 0.96 -11.58 -15.62
CA LYS A 91 1.95 -12.11 -14.68
C LYS A 91 1.41 -12.25 -13.25
N SER A 92 0.45 -11.42 -12.86
CA SER A 92 -0.13 -11.44 -11.52
C SER A 92 -0.95 -12.70 -11.19
N CYS A 93 -1.38 -13.45 -12.22
CA CYS A 93 -2.29 -14.60 -12.11
C CYS A 93 -3.64 -14.30 -11.41
N ILE A 94 -4.05 -13.03 -11.34
CA ILE A 94 -5.36 -12.61 -10.83
C ILE A 94 -6.39 -12.67 -11.97
N PRO A 95 -7.61 -13.22 -11.75
CA PRO A 95 -8.66 -13.24 -12.76
C PRO A 95 -8.99 -11.83 -13.27
N ARG A 96 -9.20 -11.69 -14.58
CA ARG A 96 -9.40 -10.37 -15.21
C ARG A 96 -10.64 -9.65 -14.67
N GLU A 97 -11.69 -10.40 -14.35
CA GLU A 97 -12.94 -9.91 -13.78
C GLU A 97 -12.80 -9.29 -12.39
N GLU A 98 -11.72 -9.61 -11.66
CA GLU A 98 -11.43 -8.99 -10.36
C GLU A 98 -10.71 -7.63 -10.50
N ILE A 99 -10.23 -7.29 -11.69
CA ILE A 99 -9.38 -6.11 -11.92
C ILE A 99 -10.21 -5.00 -12.55
N PHE A 100 -10.31 -3.88 -11.85
CA PHE A 100 -10.75 -2.62 -12.44
C PHE A 100 -9.55 -1.98 -13.14
N LEU A 101 -9.63 -1.80 -14.46
CA LEU A 101 -8.57 -1.16 -15.26
C LEU A 101 -9.12 0.14 -15.86
N GLY A 102 -8.49 1.26 -15.54
CA GLY A 102 -8.77 2.56 -16.15
C GLY A 102 -7.64 2.97 -17.09
N THR A 103 -7.98 3.41 -18.31
CA THR A 103 -7.07 4.14 -19.20
C THR A 103 -7.73 5.44 -19.66
N LYS A 104 -6.95 6.35 -20.24
CA LYS A 104 -7.36 7.71 -20.60
C LYS A 104 -6.99 8.01 -22.04
N LEU A 105 -7.94 8.54 -22.80
CA LEU A 105 -7.74 9.08 -24.15
C LEU A 105 -6.80 10.29 -24.09
N TRP A 106 -5.96 10.48 -25.12
CA TRP A 106 -5.09 11.65 -25.22
C TRP A 106 -5.56 12.63 -26.30
N CYS A 107 -5.17 13.90 -26.19
CA CYS A 107 -5.69 14.98 -27.03
C CYS A 107 -5.21 14.95 -28.49
N ASN A 108 -4.22 14.11 -28.81
CA ASN A 108 -3.52 14.14 -30.08
C ASN A 108 -3.75 12.87 -30.92
N ASP A 109 -4.83 12.14 -30.62
CA ASP A 109 -5.29 11.00 -31.40
C ASP A 109 -6.17 11.45 -32.59
#